data_AF-A0A1E4HN53-F1
#
_entry.id   AF-A0A1E4HN53-F1
#
_cell.length_a   1.000
_cell.length_b   1.000
_cell.length_c   1.000
_cell.angle_alpha   90.00
_cell.angle_beta   90.00
_cell.angle_gamma   90.00
#
_symmetry.space_group_name_H-M   'P 1'
#
loop_
_entity.id
_entity.type
_entity.pdbx_description
1 polymer ?
#
loop_
_entity_poly.entity_id
_entity_poly.type
_entity_poly.pdbx_seq_one_letter_code
_entity_poly.pdbx_strand_id
1 'polypeptide(L)'
;MFGIFDFKKRRRDRLRAQPFPDAWEEILRKNVRLYRRLPEADRVRLRGHIQVFVAEKNFEGCGGLELTDEIRVTIAAQACLLQLYREPDYYPRLITVLVYPSTYLAPIKHPLDGGGVLEAEDARLGEAWPNGVVVLAWDEVRDGSFDIHDRRNLVLHEFAHQLDQQDGESDGTPILDQRSRYVTW
;
A
#
# COMPACT_ATOMS: atom_id res chain seq x y z
N MET A 1 -9.13 -29.81 -7.44
CA MET A 1 -8.32 -28.67 -6.95
C MET A 1 -9.11 -27.87 -5.90
N PHE A 2 -9.61 -28.52 -4.84
CA PHE A 2 -10.56 -27.91 -3.87
C PHE A 2 -9.92 -27.56 -2.50
N GLY A 3 -8.72 -28.06 -2.19
CA GLY A 3 -8.14 -27.90 -0.85
C GLY A 3 -7.54 -26.51 -0.58
N ILE A 4 -6.71 -25.99 -1.48
CA ILE A 4 -5.86 -24.80 -1.21
C ILE A 4 -6.70 -23.52 -1.00
N PHE A 5 -7.74 -23.31 -1.81
CA PHE A 5 -8.62 -22.15 -1.69
C PHE A 5 -9.40 -22.14 -0.38
N ASP A 6 -9.86 -23.32 0.07
CA ASP A 6 -10.59 -23.47 1.33
C ASP A 6 -9.65 -23.24 2.53
N PHE A 7 -8.40 -23.71 2.48
CA PHE A 7 -7.39 -23.40 3.51
C PHE A 7 -7.06 -21.91 3.60
N LYS A 8 -6.89 -21.22 2.45
CA LYS A 8 -6.63 -19.77 2.40
C LYS A 8 -7.79 -18.99 3.03
N LYS A 9 -9.03 -19.32 2.65
CA LYS A 9 -10.25 -18.69 3.19
C LYS A 9 -10.37 -18.90 4.69
N ARG A 10 -10.25 -20.14 5.17
CA ARG A 10 -10.29 -20.47 6.61
C ARG A 10 -9.21 -19.76 7.43
N ARG A 11 -7.99 -19.63 6.89
CA ARG A 11 -6.91 -18.87 7.54
C ARG A 11 -7.29 -17.40 7.67
N ARG A 12 -7.79 -16.78 6.59
CA ARG A 12 -8.25 -15.38 6.61
C ARG A 12 -9.42 -15.17 7.57
N ASP A 13 -10.39 -16.08 7.60
CA ASP A 13 -11.51 -16.03 8.55
C ASP A 13 -11.02 -16.09 10.00
N ARG A 14 -10.06 -16.97 10.30
CA ARG A 14 -9.45 -17.05 11.62
C ARG A 14 -8.72 -15.77 11.99
N LEU A 15 -7.97 -15.16 11.08
CA LEU A 15 -7.28 -13.89 11.32
C LEU A 15 -8.27 -12.76 11.62
N ARG A 16 -9.35 -12.64 10.84
CA ARG A 16 -10.41 -11.63 11.03
C ARG A 16 -11.19 -11.79 12.33
N ALA A 17 -11.27 -13.01 12.85
CA ALA A 17 -11.96 -13.31 14.10
C ALA A 17 -11.08 -13.09 15.35
N GLN A 18 -9.78 -12.84 15.18
CA GLN A 18 -8.91 -12.55 16.33
C GLN A 18 -9.24 -11.18 16.92
N PRO A 19 -9.12 -11.00 18.24
CA PRO A 19 -9.20 -9.68 18.86
C PRO A 19 -8.24 -8.70 18.17
N PHE A 20 -8.74 -7.52 17.85
CA PHE A 20 -7.91 -6.48 17.27
C PHE A 20 -7.05 -5.85 18.38
N PRO A 21 -5.71 -5.76 18.23
CA PRO A 21 -4.85 -5.21 19.29
C PRO A 21 -5.19 -3.75 19.63
N ASP A 22 -5.25 -3.41 20.92
CA ASP A 22 -5.55 -2.05 21.38
C ASP A 22 -4.53 -1.03 20.87
N ALA A 23 -3.24 -1.38 20.85
CA ALA A 23 -2.18 -0.53 20.29
C ALA A 23 -2.41 -0.21 18.80
N TRP A 24 -2.97 -1.15 18.03
CA TRP A 24 -3.31 -0.91 16.63
C TRP A 24 -4.52 0.01 16.51
N GLU A 25 -5.52 -0.13 17.38
CA GLU A 25 -6.68 0.77 17.42
C GLU A 25 -6.25 2.23 17.69
N GLU A 26 -5.30 2.43 18.59
CA GLU A 26 -4.71 3.75 18.87
C GLU A 26 -4.02 4.33 17.63
N ILE A 27 -3.22 3.54 16.92
CA ILE A 27 -2.57 3.94 15.66
C ILE A 27 -3.63 4.36 14.63
N LEU A 28 -4.70 3.56 14.45
CA LEU A 28 -5.75 3.87 13.48
C LEU A 28 -6.45 5.19 13.79
N ARG A 29 -6.80 5.42 15.07
CA ARG A 29 -7.46 6.65 15.50
C ARG A 29 -6.57 7.88 15.34
N LYS A 30 -5.27 7.73 15.60
CA LYS A 30 -4.27 8.79 15.51
C LYS A 30 -3.97 9.15 14.05
N ASN A 31 -3.63 8.15 13.24
CA ASN A 31 -3.02 8.37 11.94
C ASN A 31 -4.04 8.37 10.80
N VAL A 32 -5.09 7.56 10.86
CA VAL A 32 -6.00 7.37 9.72
C VAL A 32 -7.28 8.19 9.92
N ARG A 33 -7.32 9.43 9.41
CA ARG A 33 -8.48 10.32 9.63
C ARG A 33 -9.82 9.73 9.19
N LEU A 34 -9.84 9.02 8.05
CA LEU A 34 -11.05 8.39 7.52
C LEU A 34 -11.61 7.33 8.47
N TYR A 35 -10.76 6.62 9.22
CA TYR A 35 -11.19 5.60 10.18
C TYR A 35 -12.17 6.16 11.22
N ARG A 36 -11.88 7.36 11.73
CA ARG A 36 -12.75 8.05 12.70
C ARG A 36 -14.11 8.45 12.12
N ARG A 37 -14.23 8.55 10.81
CA ARG A 37 -15.49 8.89 10.13
C ARG A 37 -16.28 7.67 9.67
N LEU A 38 -15.68 6.49 9.70
CA LEU A 38 -16.39 5.25 9.34
C LEU A 38 -17.46 4.89 10.38
N PRO A 39 -18.62 4.36 9.94
CA PRO A 39 -19.56 3.66 10.81
C PRO A 39 -18.89 2.50 11.56
N GLU A 40 -19.40 2.13 12.73
CA GLU A 40 -18.78 1.07 13.55
C GLU A 40 -18.69 -0.27 12.81
N ALA A 41 -19.71 -0.63 12.04
CA ALA A 41 -19.70 -1.86 11.23
C ALA A 41 -18.54 -1.88 10.22
N ASP A 42 -18.21 -0.72 9.63
CA ASP A 42 -17.13 -0.58 8.68
C ASP A 42 -15.76 -0.56 9.36
N ARG A 43 -15.67 -0.01 10.57
CA ARG A 43 -14.47 -0.13 11.40
C ARG A 43 -14.17 -1.57 11.79
N VAL A 44 -15.19 -2.35 12.16
CA VAL A 44 -15.05 -3.80 12.42
C VAL A 44 -14.52 -4.52 11.17
N ARG A 45 -15.10 -4.26 10.00
CA ARG A 45 -14.64 -4.86 8.73
C ARG A 45 -13.19 -4.49 8.42
N LEU A 46 -12.85 -3.19 8.51
CA LEU A 46 -11.51 -2.70 8.22
C LEU A 46 -10.46 -3.33 9.14
N ARG A 47 -10.73 -3.44 10.45
CA ARG A 47 -9.84 -4.10 11.42
C ARG A 47 -9.52 -5.54 11.02
N GLY A 48 -10.53 -6.30 10.60
CA GLY A 48 -10.33 -7.65 10.07
C GLY A 48 -9.47 -7.66 8.80
N HIS A 49 -9.70 -6.72 7.87
CA HIS A 49 -8.87 -6.63 6.66
C HIS A 49 -7.41 -6.29 6.96
N ILE A 50 -7.17 -5.39 7.92
CA ILE A 50 -5.82 -5.01 8.35
C ILE A 50 -5.09 -6.23 8.93
N GLN A 51 -5.74 -7.03 9.79
CA GLN A 51 -5.14 -8.25 10.34
C GLN A 51 -4.71 -9.22 9.25
N VAL A 52 -5.54 -9.41 8.22
CA VAL A 52 -5.20 -10.28 7.09
C VAL A 52 -4.06 -9.68 6.27
N PHE A 53 -4.12 -8.39 5.95
CA PHE A 53 -3.11 -7.72 5.13
C PHE A 53 -1.73 -7.78 5.80
N VAL A 54 -1.64 -7.40 7.08
CA VAL A 54 -0.38 -7.44 7.83
C VAL A 54 0.17 -8.86 7.99
N ALA A 55 -0.70 -9.87 8.04
CA ALA A 55 -0.29 -11.28 8.14
C ALA A 55 0.05 -11.94 6.79
N GLU A 56 -0.26 -11.30 5.66
CA GLU A 56 -0.03 -11.86 4.32
C GLU A 56 1.01 -11.09 3.50
N LYS A 57 1.23 -9.81 3.81
CA LYS A 57 2.18 -8.96 3.10
C LYS A 57 3.46 -8.80 3.89
N ASN A 58 4.58 -8.83 3.18
CA ASN A 58 5.86 -8.49 3.76
C ASN A 58 5.99 -6.97 3.81
N PHE A 59 6.61 -6.48 4.88
CA PHE A 59 7.03 -5.09 4.99
C PHE A 59 8.54 -5.09 5.22
N GLU A 60 9.26 -4.23 4.53
CA GLU A 60 10.69 -4.03 4.74
C GLU A 60 11.00 -2.56 4.93
N GLY A 61 11.78 -2.25 5.97
CA GLY A 61 12.28 -0.91 6.24
C GLY A 61 13.60 -0.72 5.51
N CYS A 62 13.67 0.28 4.65
CA CYS A 62 14.82 0.56 3.81
C CYS A 62 15.48 1.89 4.23
N GLY A 63 16.73 2.11 3.82
CA GLY A 63 17.43 3.36 4.12
C GLY A 63 17.64 3.60 5.62
N GLY A 64 17.77 2.55 6.43
CA GLY A 64 17.95 2.63 7.88
C GLY A 64 16.66 2.84 8.67
N LEU A 65 15.49 2.85 8.01
CA LEU A 65 14.20 2.91 8.71
C LEU A 65 13.89 1.58 9.40
N GLU A 66 13.68 1.61 10.72
CA GLU A 66 13.17 0.48 11.46
C GLU A 66 11.64 0.40 11.31
N LEU A 67 11.12 -0.79 10.97
CA LEU A 67 9.68 -0.99 10.84
C LEU A 67 8.99 -1.12 12.19
N THR A 68 7.96 -0.30 12.37
CA THR A 68 7.10 -0.30 13.55
C THR A 68 5.69 -0.79 13.20
N ASP A 69 4.90 -1.10 14.23
CA ASP A 69 3.46 -1.33 14.04
C ASP A 69 2.76 -0.07 13.51
N GLU A 70 3.23 1.13 13.91
CA GLU A 70 2.67 2.40 13.42
C GLU A 70 2.73 2.47 11.89
N ILE A 71 3.88 2.15 11.29
CA ILE A 71 4.08 2.16 9.84
C ILE A 71 3.17 1.11 9.18
N ARG A 72 3.27 -0.15 9.61
CA ARG A 72 2.56 -1.29 9.00
C ARG A 72 1.05 -1.12 9.04
N VAL A 73 0.52 -0.76 10.21
CA VAL A 73 -0.92 -0.60 10.43
C VAL A 73 -1.45 0.63 9.70
N THR A 74 -0.72 1.74 9.66
CA THR A 74 -1.13 2.95 8.93
C THR A 74 -1.25 2.68 7.43
N ILE A 75 -0.26 2.01 6.83
CA ILE A 75 -0.28 1.64 5.42
C ILE A 75 -1.38 0.61 5.13
N ALA A 76 -1.45 -0.46 5.92
CA ALA A 76 -2.46 -1.52 5.75
C ALA A 76 -3.88 -0.96 5.83
N ALA A 77 -4.15 -0.03 6.75
CA ALA A 77 -5.46 0.59 6.87
C ALA A 77 -5.86 1.33 5.60
N GLN A 78 -4.97 2.15 5.04
CA GLN A 78 -5.24 2.89 3.81
C GLN A 78 -5.42 1.97 2.61
N ALA A 79 -4.54 0.98 2.45
CA ALA A 79 -4.67 -0.04 1.41
C ALA A 79 -5.99 -0.82 1.53
N CYS A 80 -6.43 -1.16 2.74
CA CYS A 80 -7.66 -1.93 2.95
C CYS A 80 -8.94 -1.09 2.83
N LEU A 81 -8.89 0.24 2.97
CA LEU A 81 -10.04 1.12 2.73
C LEU A 81 -10.58 0.95 1.29
N LEU A 82 -9.70 0.78 0.30
CA LEU A 82 -10.08 0.60 -1.11
C LEU A 82 -10.81 -0.73 -1.39
N GLN A 83 -10.75 -1.69 -0.47
CA GLN A 83 -11.35 -3.03 -0.61
C GLN A 83 -12.53 -3.28 0.34
N LEU A 84 -12.95 -2.28 1.13
CA LEU A 84 -13.91 -2.46 2.23
C LEU A 84 -15.26 -3.09 1.81
N TYR A 85 -15.73 -2.79 0.59
CA TYR A 85 -17.00 -3.30 0.05
C TYR A 85 -16.81 -4.26 -1.13
N ARG A 86 -15.60 -4.79 -1.32
CA ARG A 86 -15.28 -5.81 -2.33
C ARG A 86 -15.04 -7.15 -1.64
N GLU A 87 -15.10 -8.27 -2.38
CA GLU A 87 -14.53 -9.52 -1.87
C GLU A 87 -12.99 -9.37 -1.91
N PRO A 88 -12.33 -9.27 -0.75
CA PRO A 88 -10.93 -8.87 -0.73
C PRO A 88 -10.04 -10.07 -1.06
N ASP A 89 -9.27 -9.98 -2.14
CA ASP A 89 -8.14 -10.89 -2.34
C ASP A 89 -6.80 -10.31 -1.86
N TYR A 90 -6.84 -9.10 -1.29
CA TYR A 90 -5.72 -8.44 -0.63
C TYR A 90 -4.53 -8.26 -1.57
N TYR A 91 -4.75 -7.73 -2.79
CA TYR A 91 -3.69 -7.49 -3.77
C TYR A 91 -2.86 -8.75 -4.05
N PRO A 92 -3.39 -9.77 -4.76
CA PRO A 92 -2.74 -11.08 -4.91
C PRO A 92 -1.35 -11.02 -5.55
N ARG A 93 -1.09 -10.02 -6.41
CA ARG A 93 0.24 -9.81 -7.01
C ARG A 93 1.21 -9.03 -6.12
N LEU A 94 0.74 -8.33 -5.10
CA LEU A 94 1.60 -7.64 -4.14
C LEU A 94 2.19 -8.65 -3.15
N ILE A 95 3.51 -8.66 -3.04
CA ILE A 95 4.28 -9.52 -2.13
C ILE A 95 4.88 -8.67 -1.00
N THR A 96 5.54 -7.56 -1.34
CA THR A 96 6.31 -6.75 -0.38
C THR A 96 6.01 -5.26 -0.50
N VAL A 97 5.90 -4.59 0.65
CA VAL A 97 5.87 -3.13 0.78
C VAL A 97 7.21 -2.65 1.32
N LEU A 98 7.99 -1.95 0.50
CA LEU A 98 9.25 -1.32 0.90
C LEU A 98 8.96 0.07 1.44
N VAL A 99 9.49 0.40 2.61
CA VAL A 99 9.26 1.70 3.26
C VAL A 99 10.58 2.40 3.51
N TYR A 100 10.75 3.57 2.90
CA TYR A 100 11.90 4.46 3.09
C TYR A 100 11.52 5.59 4.06
N PRO A 101 12.48 6.19 4.78
CA PRO A 101 12.19 7.28 5.70
C PRO A 101 11.67 8.53 4.98
N SER A 102 12.18 8.79 3.76
CA SER A 102 11.81 9.92 2.92
C SER A 102 11.81 9.56 1.44
N THR A 103 11.30 10.46 0.59
CA THR A 103 11.39 10.34 -0.87
C THR A 103 12.85 10.11 -1.29
N TYR A 104 13.11 9.07 -2.08
CA TYR A 104 14.45 8.69 -2.51
C TYR A 104 14.53 8.59 -4.03
N LEU A 105 15.58 9.17 -4.62
CA LEU A 105 15.95 8.98 -6.02
C LEU A 105 16.88 7.76 -6.08
N ALA A 106 16.35 6.62 -6.55
CA ALA A 106 17.18 5.44 -6.73
C ALA A 106 17.73 5.41 -8.16
N PRO A 107 19.06 5.31 -8.35
CA PRO A 107 19.62 5.18 -9.68
C PRO A 107 19.13 3.90 -10.34
N ILE A 108 18.46 4.00 -11.48
CA ILE A 108 18.11 2.85 -12.31
C ILE A 108 19.23 2.65 -13.33
N LYS A 109 19.70 1.42 -13.44
CA LYS A 109 20.54 0.96 -14.54
C LYS A 109 19.62 0.27 -15.55
N HIS A 110 19.24 0.98 -16.61
CA HIS A 110 18.54 0.35 -17.73
C HIS A 110 19.59 -0.28 -18.65
N PRO A 111 19.63 -1.62 -18.77
CA PRO A 111 20.41 -2.24 -19.85
C PRO A 111 19.80 -1.83 -21.18
N LEU A 112 20.61 -1.24 -22.05
CA LEU A 112 20.26 -0.91 -23.42
C LEU A 112 20.55 -2.12 -24.32
N ASP A 113 19.71 -2.34 -25.32
CA ASP A 113 20.00 -3.30 -26.39
C ASP A 113 21.26 -2.85 -27.13
N GLY A 114 22.35 -3.58 -26.89
CA GLY A 114 23.71 -3.20 -27.31
C GLY A 114 24.76 -3.26 -26.19
N GLY A 115 24.37 -3.59 -24.95
CA GLY A 115 25.31 -3.81 -23.83
C GLY A 115 25.72 -2.54 -23.08
N GLY A 116 25.09 -1.40 -23.38
CA GLY A 116 25.22 -0.17 -22.60
C GLY A 116 24.31 -0.18 -21.38
N VAL A 117 24.65 0.63 -20.36
CA VAL A 117 23.77 0.89 -19.21
C VAL A 117 23.44 2.38 -19.22
N LEU A 118 22.15 2.72 -19.32
CA LEU A 118 21.67 4.08 -19.08
C LEU A 118 21.48 4.24 -17.57
N GLU A 119 22.25 5.13 -16.96
CA GLU A 119 22.02 5.58 -15.58
C GLU A 119 21.03 6.74 -15.63
N ALA A 120 19.82 6.52 -15.13
CA ALA A 120 18.77 7.54 -15.03
C ALA A 120 18.42 7.80 -13.56
N GLU A 121 18.19 9.06 -13.22
CA GLU A 121 17.61 9.47 -11.94
C GLU A 121 16.09 9.56 -12.11
N ASP A 122 15.34 8.65 -11.48
CA ASP A 122 13.89 8.67 -11.51
C ASP A 122 13.33 9.13 -10.16
N ALA A 123 12.36 10.05 -10.20
CA ALA A 123 11.67 10.59 -9.05
C ALA A 123 10.65 9.56 -8.53
N ARG A 124 11.14 8.56 -7.81
CA ARG A 124 10.34 7.40 -7.34
C ARG A 124 9.37 7.78 -6.21
N LEU A 125 8.28 8.43 -6.58
CA LEU A 125 7.10 8.67 -5.75
C LEU A 125 6.14 7.50 -5.92
N GLY A 126 6.48 6.36 -5.32
CA GLY A 126 5.63 5.18 -5.41
C GLY A 126 5.71 4.49 -6.77
N GLU A 127 6.25 3.28 -6.77
CA GLU A 127 6.14 2.41 -7.93
C GLU A 127 5.55 1.08 -7.50
N ALA A 128 4.50 0.68 -8.22
CA ALA A 128 4.07 -0.69 -8.39
C ALA A 128 5.04 -1.41 -9.33
N TRP A 129 6.04 -2.12 -8.79
CA TRP A 129 6.96 -2.89 -9.64
C TRP A 129 6.22 -4.07 -10.27
N PRO A 130 6.56 -4.46 -11.53
CA PRO A 130 6.03 -5.66 -12.18
C PRO A 130 6.20 -6.96 -11.36
N ASN A 131 7.07 -6.93 -10.34
CA ASN A 131 7.44 -8.07 -9.51
C ASN A 131 6.68 -8.14 -8.17
N GLY A 132 5.60 -7.37 -8.00
CA GLY A 132 4.79 -7.43 -6.78
C GLY A 132 5.38 -6.65 -5.61
N VAL A 133 5.99 -5.50 -5.89
CA VAL A 133 6.54 -4.60 -4.86
C VAL A 133 5.86 -3.24 -4.94
N VAL A 134 5.52 -2.67 -3.79
CA VAL A 134 5.12 -1.27 -3.64
C VAL A 134 6.18 -0.56 -2.80
N VAL A 135 6.63 0.61 -3.25
CA VAL A 135 7.62 1.42 -2.53
C VAL A 135 6.94 2.66 -1.97
N LEU A 136 7.17 2.99 -0.70
CA LEU A 136 6.56 4.14 -0.03
C LEU A 136 7.60 4.95 0.74
N ALA A 137 7.41 6.27 0.77
CA ALA A 137 8.14 7.19 1.64
C ALA A 137 7.31 7.49 2.90
N TRP A 138 7.85 7.20 4.08
CA TRP A 138 7.10 7.27 5.34
C TRP A 138 6.70 8.68 5.73
N ASP A 139 7.53 9.69 5.47
CA ASP A 139 7.19 11.10 5.66
C ASP A 139 5.93 11.51 4.88
N GLU A 140 5.86 11.16 3.60
CA GLU A 140 4.71 11.43 2.74
C GLU A 140 3.48 10.58 3.15
N VAL A 141 3.66 9.32 3.56
CA VAL A 141 2.55 8.51 4.12
C VAL A 141 2.01 9.18 5.37
N ARG A 142 2.87 9.59 6.30
CA ARG A 142 2.46 10.25 7.53
C ARG A 142 1.70 11.53 7.22
N ASP A 143 2.26 12.40 6.38
CA ASP A 143 1.70 13.72 6.07
C ASP A 143 0.37 13.59 5.31
N GLY A 144 0.29 12.71 4.30
CA GLY A 144 -0.93 12.41 3.54
C GLY A 144 -2.01 11.63 4.31
N SER A 145 -1.68 11.06 5.46
CA SER A 145 -2.66 10.50 6.40
C SER A 145 -3.35 11.59 7.22
N PHE A 146 -2.70 12.75 7.38
CA PHE A 146 -3.15 13.86 8.21
C PHE A 146 -3.93 14.96 7.47
N ASP A 147 -3.98 14.98 6.15
CA ASP A 147 -4.80 15.95 5.40
C ASP A 147 -5.61 15.26 4.30
N ILE A 148 -6.94 15.47 4.31
CA ILE A 148 -7.85 14.96 3.28
C ILE A 148 -8.09 15.99 2.17
N HIS A 149 -7.63 17.22 2.35
CA HIS A 149 -7.83 18.36 1.45
C HIS A 149 -6.60 18.62 0.57
N ASP A 150 -5.42 18.18 1.00
CA ASP A 150 -4.26 18.12 0.12
C ASP A 150 -4.38 16.86 -0.77
N ARG A 151 -4.25 17.04 -2.08
CA ARG A 151 -4.63 16.06 -3.12
C ARG A 151 -3.67 14.87 -3.24
N ARG A 152 -3.07 14.39 -2.13
CA ARG A 152 -1.87 13.55 -2.14
C ARG A 152 -1.86 12.50 -1.04
N ASN A 153 -2.82 11.58 -1.03
CA ASN A 153 -2.66 10.34 -0.26
C ASN A 153 -1.90 9.31 -1.10
N LEU A 154 -0.58 9.24 -0.90
CA LEU A 154 0.33 8.34 -1.63
C LEU A 154 -0.11 6.87 -1.55
N VAL A 155 -0.51 6.39 -0.36
CA VAL A 155 -0.90 4.98 -0.20
C VAL A 155 -2.16 4.67 -1.02
N LEU A 156 -3.19 5.51 -0.94
CA LEU A 156 -4.40 5.31 -1.72
C LEU A 156 -4.11 5.35 -3.23
N HIS A 157 -3.19 6.21 -3.68
CA HIS A 157 -2.77 6.27 -5.09
C HIS A 157 -2.07 4.98 -5.54
N GLU A 158 -1.00 4.57 -4.86
CA GLU A 158 -0.23 3.38 -5.23
C GLU A 158 -1.07 2.11 -5.19
N PHE A 159 -1.93 1.98 -4.18
CA PHE A 159 -2.79 0.81 -4.06
C PHE A 159 -3.99 0.86 -5.02
N ALA A 160 -4.43 2.03 -5.49
CA ALA A 160 -5.38 2.11 -6.59
C ALA A 160 -4.78 1.57 -7.89
N HIS A 161 -3.52 1.90 -8.21
CA HIS A 161 -2.81 1.31 -9.34
C HIS A 161 -2.68 -0.22 -9.23
N GLN A 162 -2.46 -0.73 -8.02
CA GLN A 162 -2.45 -2.19 -7.79
C GLN A 162 -3.80 -2.85 -8.08
N LEU A 163 -4.92 -2.15 -7.88
CA LEU A 163 -6.26 -2.64 -8.28
C LEU A 163 -6.47 -2.54 -9.78
N ASP A 164 -6.13 -1.41 -10.40
CA ASP A 164 -6.28 -1.18 -11.84
C ASP A 164 -5.55 -2.25 -12.67
N GLN A 165 -4.30 -2.53 -12.32
CA GLN A 165 -3.53 -3.57 -12.99
C GLN A 165 -4.15 -4.97 -12.83
N GLN A 166 -5.02 -5.23 -11.83
CA GLN A 166 -5.65 -6.54 -11.61
C GLN A 166 -6.75 -6.84 -12.62
N ASP A 167 -7.45 -5.81 -13.09
CA ASP A 167 -8.62 -5.97 -13.94
C ASP A 167 -8.25 -6.06 -15.44
N GLY A 168 -6.97 -5.93 -15.79
CA GLY A 168 -6.41 -6.37 -17.09
C GLY A 168 -6.45 -5.35 -18.22
N GLU A 169 -7.14 -4.22 -18.06
CA GLU A 169 -7.06 -3.06 -18.95
C GLU A 169 -6.63 -1.85 -18.12
N SER A 170 -5.38 -1.40 -18.25
CA SER A 170 -4.99 -0.09 -17.73
C SER A 170 -5.64 1.00 -18.57
N ASP A 171 -6.83 1.45 -18.18
CA ASP A 171 -7.56 2.54 -18.85
C ASP A 171 -7.43 3.90 -18.15
N GLY A 172 -6.71 3.96 -17.02
CA GLY A 172 -6.92 5.03 -16.06
C GLY A 172 -5.84 6.10 -15.88
N THR A 173 -4.53 5.88 -16.09
CA THR A 173 -3.53 6.95 -15.81
C THR A 173 -2.15 6.71 -16.47
N PRO A 174 -1.54 7.72 -17.10
CA PRO A 174 -0.19 7.62 -17.65
C PRO A 174 0.88 7.48 -16.55
N ILE A 175 1.93 6.72 -16.85
CA ILE A 175 3.19 6.73 -16.09
C ILE A 175 3.79 8.14 -16.20
N LEU A 176 3.81 8.91 -15.11
CA LEU A 176 4.38 10.26 -15.11
C LEU A 176 5.63 10.30 -14.26
N ASP A 177 6.75 10.43 -14.97
CA ASP A 177 8.14 10.50 -14.53
C ASP A 177 8.48 11.68 -13.59
N GLN A 178 7.60 12.68 -13.44
CA GLN A 178 7.93 13.91 -12.69
C GLN A 178 6.76 14.55 -11.92
N ARG A 179 7.07 15.00 -10.69
CA ARG A 179 6.19 15.75 -9.77
C ARG A 179 5.55 17.01 -10.41
N SER A 180 6.18 17.60 -11.43
CA SER A 180 5.69 18.79 -12.15
C SER A 180 4.44 18.52 -13.01
N ARG A 181 4.24 17.27 -13.45
CA ARG A 181 3.11 16.88 -14.29
C ARG A 181 1.84 16.55 -13.49
N TYR A 182 2.00 16.23 -12.20
CA TYR A 182 0.89 16.08 -11.26
C TYR A 182 0.23 17.41 -10.83
N VAL A 183 0.88 18.55 -11.07
CA VAL A 183 0.33 19.88 -10.76
C VAL A 183 -0.74 20.30 -11.79
N THR A 184 -0.79 19.62 -12.95
CA THR A 184 -1.62 20.03 -14.10
C THR A 184 -2.74 19.03 -14.44
N TRP A 185 -3.03 18.07 -13.55
CA TRP A 185 -4.16 17.13 -13.69
C TRP A 185 -5.20 17.34 -12.59
#